data_AF-A0A7V5WNJ7-F1
#
_entry.id   AF-A0A7V5WNJ7-F1
#
_cell.length_a   1.000
_cell.length_b   1.000
_cell.length_c   1.000
_cell.angle_alpha   90.00
_cell.angle_beta   90.00
_cell.angle_gamma   90.00
#
_symmetry.space_group_name_H-M   'P 1'
#
loop_
_entity.id
_entity.type
_entity.pdbx_description
1 polymer ?
#
loop_
_entity_poly.entity_id
_entity_poly.type
_entity_poly.pdbx_seq_one_letter_code
_entity_poly.pdbx_strand_id
1 'polypeptide(L)'
;MKKLIAVLIILLLGLAFAQNTGSFRYSYEDSNNELFREYAQILSQRQFFESISQNLNKAIALPYDIGLVAVQCDTINAFWSPDNKAIVVCYEMLDILVDAFRRDINDQQELSNAVFGALEFIFYHELGHALIDIFEIPSTGREEDAVDQFSTLFLLDTDVGISAALSGASFFYTIGEASGGSVQDLAFWDEHSLNQQRFYNIVCLVFGSNPNQYQNLVMQNS
;
A
#
# COMPACT_ATOMS: atom_id res chain seq x y z
N MET A 1 40.79 30.51 24.34
CA MET A 1 40.46 30.55 22.89
C MET A 1 40.70 29.23 22.15
N LYS A 2 41.81 28.49 22.37
CA LYS A 2 42.06 27.20 21.66
C LYS A 2 41.11 26.04 22.05
N LYS A 3 40.51 26.04 23.24
CA LYS A 3 39.54 25.00 23.67
C LYS A 3 38.10 25.21 23.16
N LEU A 4 37.72 26.43 22.78
CA LEU A 4 36.37 26.71 22.23
C LEU A 4 36.25 26.30 20.75
N ILE A 5 37.36 26.37 20.00
CA ILE A 5 37.38 26.04 18.57
C ILE A 5 37.24 24.52 18.34
N ALA A 6 37.77 23.69 19.25
CA ALA A 6 37.66 22.23 19.15
C ALA A 6 36.21 21.72 19.39
N VAL A 7 35.44 22.39 20.26
CA VAL A 7 34.05 22.02 20.53
C VAL A 7 33.13 22.40 19.35
N LEU A 8 33.44 23.50 18.65
CA LEU A 8 32.67 23.94 17.48
C LEU A 8 32.90 23.05 16.24
N ILE A 9 34.08 22.46 16.09
CA ILE A 9 34.41 21.54 14.98
C ILE A 9 33.76 20.17 15.19
N ILE A 10 33.63 19.69 16.42
CA ILE A 10 32.93 18.42 16.73
C ILE A 10 31.42 18.54 16.49
N LEU A 11 30.83 19.73 16.70
CA LEU A 11 29.43 20.01 16.37
C LEU A 11 29.16 20.11 14.85
N LEU A 12 30.18 20.39 14.02
CA LEU A 12 30.07 20.43 12.56
C LEU A 12 30.39 19.08 11.88
N LEU A 13 31.04 18.14 12.58
CA LEU A 13 31.34 16.79 12.09
C LEU A 13 30.23 15.77 12.44
N GLY A 14 29.28 16.13 13.30
CA GLY A 14 28.18 15.26 13.74
C GLY A 14 26.97 15.26 12.80
N LEU A 15 26.90 16.19 11.83
CA LEU A 15 25.99 16.07 10.70
C LEU A 15 26.67 15.17 9.66
N ALA A 16 26.74 13.87 9.96
CA ALA A 16 26.67 12.92 8.87
C ALA A 16 25.36 13.25 8.16
N PHE A 17 25.44 14.02 7.06
CA PHE A 17 24.35 14.05 6.10
C PHE A 17 24.11 12.58 5.79
N ALA A 18 23.01 12.01 6.28
CA ALA A 18 22.53 10.74 5.80
C ALA A 18 22.43 10.95 4.29
N GLN A 19 23.42 10.45 3.54
CA GLN A 19 23.37 10.54 2.10
C GLN A 19 22.22 9.63 1.73
N ASN A 20 21.08 10.23 1.37
CA ASN A 20 19.91 9.54 0.85
C ASN A 20 20.31 8.89 -0.47
N THR A 21 20.89 7.70 -0.35
CA THR A 21 21.48 6.89 -1.42
C THR A 21 20.61 5.69 -1.72
N GLY A 22 19.58 5.47 -0.90
CA GLY A 22 18.61 4.42 -1.08
C GLY A 22 17.69 4.68 -2.26
N SER A 23 17.23 3.59 -2.84
CA SER A 23 16.24 3.55 -3.89
C SER A 23 15.24 2.43 -3.65
N PHE A 24 14.00 2.63 -4.08
CA PHE A 24 13.06 1.54 -4.28
C PHE A 24 13.53 0.69 -5.45
N ARG A 25 13.77 -0.59 -5.19
CA ARG A 25 14.14 -1.62 -6.17
C ARG A 25 13.08 -2.69 -6.18
N TYR A 26 12.82 -3.32 -7.31
CA TYR A 26 11.72 -4.26 -7.44
C TYR A 26 12.17 -5.63 -7.95
N SER A 27 11.43 -6.67 -7.59
CA SER A 27 11.53 -8.00 -8.16
C SER A 27 10.18 -8.70 -8.21
N TYR A 28 10.05 -9.62 -9.18
CA TYR A 28 8.97 -10.59 -9.28
C TYR A 28 9.63 -11.96 -9.21
N GLU A 29 9.52 -12.62 -8.06
CA GLU A 29 10.21 -13.89 -7.79
C GLU A 29 9.53 -15.06 -8.50
N ASP A 30 10.32 -16.04 -8.95
CA ASP A 30 9.76 -17.21 -9.63
C ASP A 30 9.00 -18.12 -8.64
N SER A 31 8.11 -18.96 -9.18
CA SER A 31 7.32 -19.91 -8.40
C SER A 31 7.20 -21.25 -9.12
N ASN A 32 7.16 -22.34 -8.35
CA ASN A 32 6.85 -23.66 -8.91
C ASN A 32 5.36 -23.82 -9.25
N ASN A 33 4.48 -22.95 -8.74
CA ASN A 33 3.05 -22.91 -9.06
C ASN A 33 2.82 -22.18 -10.40
N GLU A 34 2.06 -22.81 -11.30
CA GLU A 34 1.77 -22.26 -12.64
C GLU A 34 0.97 -20.95 -12.59
N LEU A 35 -0.05 -20.86 -11.72
CA LEU A 35 -0.85 -19.65 -11.55
C LEU A 35 0.00 -18.49 -11.04
N PHE A 36 0.91 -18.74 -10.10
CA PHE A 36 1.74 -17.68 -9.52
C PHE A 36 2.84 -17.21 -10.47
N ARG A 37 3.35 -18.08 -11.35
CA ARG A 37 4.18 -17.64 -12.49
C ARG A 37 3.41 -16.74 -13.44
N GLU A 38 2.12 -17.03 -13.69
CA GLU A 38 1.27 -16.17 -14.51
C GLU A 38 1.08 -14.80 -13.84
N TYR A 39 0.85 -14.75 -12.52
CA TYR A 39 0.79 -13.49 -11.77
C TYR A 39 2.10 -12.69 -11.82
N ALA A 40 3.25 -13.33 -11.66
CA ALA A 40 4.55 -12.69 -11.84
C ALA A 40 4.67 -12.04 -13.23
N GLN A 41 4.26 -12.77 -14.27
CA GLN A 41 4.27 -12.27 -15.65
C GLN A 41 3.30 -11.11 -15.85
N ILE A 42 2.07 -11.19 -15.33
CA ILE A 42 1.07 -10.13 -15.46
C ILE A 42 1.54 -8.86 -14.77
N LEU A 43 2.08 -8.96 -13.55
CA LEU A 43 2.61 -7.81 -12.82
C LEU A 43 3.78 -7.15 -13.56
N SER A 44 4.71 -7.96 -14.07
CA SER A 44 5.84 -7.48 -14.87
C SER A 44 5.40 -6.83 -16.19
N GLN A 45 4.47 -7.44 -16.93
CA GLN A 45 3.94 -6.89 -18.18
C GLN A 45 3.21 -5.56 -17.96
N ARG A 46 2.53 -5.42 -16.83
CA ARG A 46 1.88 -4.17 -16.41
C ARG A 46 2.85 -3.13 -15.86
N GLN A 47 4.11 -3.49 -15.66
CA GLN A 47 5.12 -2.62 -15.08
C GLN A 47 4.70 -2.08 -13.70
N PHE A 48 4.07 -2.95 -12.90
CA PHE A 48 3.40 -2.56 -11.66
C PHE A 48 4.38 -1.89 -10.68
N PHE A 49 5.42 -2.59 -10.24
CA PHE A 49 6.44 -2.01 -9.38
C PHE A 49 7.40 -1.08 -10.10
N GLU A 50 7.60 -1.22 -11.40
CA GLU A 50 8.42 -0.32 -12.20
C GLU A 50 7.87 1.11 -12.14
N SER A 51 6.56 1.28 -12.38
CA SER A 51 5.92 2.59 -12.37
C SER A 51 5.90 3.19 -10.96
N ILE A 52 5.55 2.39 -9.95
CA ILE A 52 5.54 2.77 -8.54
C ILE A 52 6.95 3.19 -8.10
N SER A 53 7.97 2.34 -8.29
CA SER A 53 9.35 2.63 -7.88
C SER A 53 9.89 3.89 -8.55
N GLN A 54 9.59 4.13 -9.83
CA GLN A 54 9.99 5.35 -10.52
C GLN A 54 9.37 6.61 -9.92
N ASN A 55 8.11 6.56 -9.50
CA ASN A 55 7.42 7.69 -8.87
C ASN A 55 7.93 7.91 -7.45
N LEU A 56 8.05 6.84 -6.66
CA LEU A 56 8.54 6.90 -5.28
C LEU A 56 9.99 7.38 -5.21
N ASN A 57 10.88 6.93 -6.09
CA ASN A 57 12.27 7.39 -6.14
C ASN A 57 12.42 8.88 -6.49
N LYS A 58 11.38 9.52 -7.05
CA LYS A 58 11.35 10.97 -7.27
C LYS A 58 10.77 11.74 -6.08
N ALA A 59 9.89 11.09 -5.30
CA ALA A 59 9.11 11.71 -4.24
C ALA A 59 9.74 11.55 -2.85
N ILE A 60 10.44 10.44 -2.60
CA ILE A 60 10.88 10.04 -1.26
C ILE A 60 12.39 9.82 -1.27
N ALA A 61 13.08 10.46 -0.34
CA ALA A 61 14.52 10.32 -0.18
C ALA A 61 14.82 9.26 0.90
N LEU A 62 15.30 8.10 0.47
CA LEU A 62 15.49 6.95 1.35
C LEU A 62 16.90 6.87 1.96
N PRO A 63 17.03 6.48 3.24
CA PRO A 63 18.32 6.28 3.88
C PRO A 63 19.06 5.01 3.37
N TYR A 64 18.35 4.05 2.80
CA TYR A 64 18.87 2.81 2.23
C TYR A 64 17.90 2.20 1.22
N ASP A 65 18.35 1.21 0.43
CA ASP A 65 17.49 0.57 -0.57
C ASP A 65 16.32 -0.19 0.06
N ILE A 66 15.15 -0.10 -0.58
CA ILE A 66 13.91 -0.75 -0.17
C ILE A 66 13.43 -1.67 -1.30
N GLY A 67 13.16 -2.93 -0.99
CA GLY A 67 12.61 -3.90 -1.95
C GLY A 67 11.10 -3.74 -2.15
N LEU A 68 10.63 -3.83 -3.38
CA LEU A 68 9.23 -4.04 -3.77
C LEU A 68 9.16 -5.45 -4.39
N VAL A 69 8.72 -6.43 -3.62
CA VAL A 69 8.91 -7.85 -3.95
C VAL A 69 7.56 -8.52 -4.10
N ALA A 70 7.32 -9.15 -5.25
CA ALA A 70 6.19 -10.08 -5.38
C ALA A 70 6.72 -11.50 -5.35
N VAL A 71 6.13 -12.36 -4.52
CA VAL A 71 6.64 -13.71 -4.26
C VAL A 71 5.52 -14.64 -3.81
N GLN A 72 5.70 -15.95 -3.92
CA GLN A 72 4.82 -16.93 -3.27
C GLN A 72 5.14 -16.98 -1.78
N CYS A 73 4.14 -16.79 -0.92
CA CYS A 73 4.32 -16.75 0.54
C CYS A 73 3.71 -17.95 1.28
N ASP A 74 2.93 -18.79 0.60
CA ASP A 74 2.09 -19.84 1.19
C ASP A 74 1.03 -19.30 2.17
N THR A 75 0.74 -18.00 2.10
CA THR A 75 -0.30 -17.29 2.86
C THR A 75 -0.80 -16.07 2.09
N ILE A 76 -2.07 -15.72 2.26
CA ILE A 76 -2.67 -14.51 1.69
C ILE A 76 -2.16 -13.30 2.47
N ASN A 77 -1.19 -12.57 1.92
CA ASN A 77 -0.59 -11.42 2.60
C ASN A 77 0.00 -10.35 1.66
N ALA A 78 0.12 -9.13 2.17
CA ALA A 78 1.07 -8.13 1.72
C ALA A 78 1.60 -7.45 2.99
N PHE A 79 2.91 -7.23 3.11
CA PHE A 79 3.46 -6.73 4.37
C PHE A 79 4.76 -5.97 4.17
N TRP A 80 4.98 -4.96 5.01
CA TRP A 80 6.30 -4.42 5.28
C TRP A 80 7.14 -5.41 6.11
N SER A 81 8.35 -5.75 5.62
CA SER A 81 9.34 -6.59 6.32
C SER A 81 10.54 -5.73 6.76
N PRO A 82 10.62 -5.32 8.04
CA PRO A 82 11.73 -4.51 8.55
C PRO A 82 13.10 -5.18 8.38
N ASP A 83 13.16 -6.50 8.65
CA ASP A 83 14.40 -7.29 8.60
C ASP A 83 14.99 -7.35 7.18
N ASN A 84 14.11 -7.56 6.18
CA ASN A 84 14.52 -7.66 4.78
C ASN A 84 14.49 -6.31 4.06
N LYS A 85 13.96 -5.26 4.71
CA LYS A 85 13.77 -3.92 4.16
C LYS A 85 12.98 -3.97 2.86
N ALA A 86 11.86 -4.70 2.87
CA ALA A 86 11.07 -4.94 1.67
C ALA A 86 9.57 -4.86 1.97
N ILE A 87 8.82 -4.23 1.06
CA ILE A 87 7.38 -4.39 0.94
C ILE A 87 7.17 -5.65 0.09
N VAL A 88 6.50 -6.64 0.68
CA VAL A 88 6.25 -7.94 0.06
C VAL A 88 4.78 -8.02 -0.32
N VAL A 89 4.49 -8.40 -1.57
CA VAL A 89 3.14 -8.70 -2.05
C VAL A 89 3.10 -10.17 -2.40
N CYS A 90 2.32 -10.95 -1.65
CA CYS A 90 2.21 -12.37 -1.91
C CYS A 90 1.34 -12.62 -3.15
N TYR A 91 1.70 -13.59 -3.99
CA TYR A 91 0.87 -13.95 -5.16
C TYR A 91 -0.54 -14.41 -4.75
N GLU A 92 -0.67 -14.99 -3.56
CA GLU A 92 -1.91 -15.34 -2.91
C GLU A 92 -2.82 -14.13 -2.63
N MET A 93 -2.25 -12.94 -2.42
CA MET A 93 -3.01 -11.70 -2.31
C MET A 93 -3.73 -11.37 -3.62
N LEU A 94 -3.04 -11.56 -4.75
CA LEU A 94 -3.63 -11.31 -6.06
C LEU A 94 -4.76 -12.30 -6.35
N ASP A 95 -4.59 -13.57 -5.96
CA ASP A 95 -5.61 -14.60 -6.09
C ASP A 95 -6.90 -14.24 -5.34
N ILE A 96 -6.79 -13.87 -4.06
CA ILE A 96 -7.98 -13.52 -3.26
C ILE A 96 -8.67 -12.24 -3.78
N LEU A 97 -7.91 -11.29 -4.34
CA LEU A 97 -8.48 -10.08 -4.94
C LEU A 97 -9.31 -10.44 -6.18
N VAL A 98 -8.79 -11.30 -7.05
CA VAL A 98 -9.51 -11.80 -8.23
C VAL A 98 -10.80 -12.51 -7.80
N ASP A 99 -10.72 -13.38 -6.80
CA ASP A 99 -11.87 -14.13 -6.28
C ASP A 99 -12.91 -13.24 -5.60
N ALA A 100 -12.48 -12.21 -4.88
CA ALA A 100 -13.37 -11.25 -4.24
C ALA A 100 -14.17 -10.46 -5.28
N PHE A 101 -13.50 -9.91 -6.30
CA PHE A 101 -14.15 -9.03 -7.27
C PHE A 101 -14.93 -9.76 -8.36
N ARG A 102 -14.54 -10.98 -8.77
CA ARG A 102 -15.28 -11.69 -9.85
C ARG A 102 -16.72 -12.07 -9.48
N ARG A 103 -17.06 -12.03 -8.18
CA ARG A 103 -18.42 -12.33 -7.70
C ARG A 103 -19.44 -11.33 -8.22
N ASP A 104 -19.05 -10.06 -8.28
CA ASP A 104 -19.93 -8.94 -8.62
C ASP A 104 -19.57 -8.31 -9.98
N ILE A 105 -18.35 -8.53 -10.48
CA ILE A 105 -17.86 -7.93 -11.73
C ILE A 105 -17.68 -9.01 -12.81
N ASN A 106 -18.49 -8.92 -13.87
CA ASN A 106 -18.44 -9.85 -15.01
C ASN A 106 -17.55 -9.35 -16.17
N ASP A 107 -17.40 -8.04 -16.33
CA ASP A 107 -16.55 -7.46 -17.36
C ASP A 107 -15.06 -7.66 -17.00
N GLN A 108 -14.27 -8.17 -17.95
CA GLN A 108 -12.87 -8.53 -17.68
C GLN A 108 -11.98 -7.31 -17.47
N GLN A 109 -12.27 -6.19 -18.14
CA GLN A 109 -11.48 -4.98 -17.98
C GLN A 109 -11.79 -4.30 -16.65
N GLU A 110 -13.07 -4.25 -16.28
CA GLU A 110 -13.53 -3.75 -14.99
C GLU A 110 -12.96 -4.60 -13.84
N LEU A 111 -13.00 -5.93 -13.96
CA LEU A 111 -12.42 -6.84 -12.97
C LEU A 111 -10.91 -6.60 -12.81
N SER A 112 -10.18 -6.53 -13.93
CA SER A 112 -8.77 -6.18 -13.95
C SER A 112 -8.51 -4.85 -13.23
N ASN A 113 -9.29 -3.81 -13.54
CA ASN A 113 -9.10 -2.49 -12.94
C ASN A 113 -9.34 -2.51 -11.43
N ALA A 114 -10.39 -3.20 -10.97
CA ALA A 114 -10.68 -3.33 -9.54
C ALA A 114 -9.59 -4.10 -8.80
N VAL A 115 -9.12 -5.22 -9.36
CA VAL A 115 -8.05 -6.05 -8.77
C VAL A 115 -6.74 -5.27 -8.63
N PHE A 116 -6.26 -4.64 -9.71
CA PHE A 116 -5.00 -3.90 -9.66
C PHE A 116 -5.11 -2.58 -8.89
N GLY A 117 -6.28 -1.95 -8.89
CA GLY A 117 -6.54 -0.79 -8.05
C GLY A 117 -6.52 -1.12 -6.56
N ALA A 118 -7.15 -2.23 -6.15
CA ALA A 118 -7.10 -2.68 -4.77
C ALA A 118 -5.69 -3.13 -4.36
N LEU A 119 -4.97 -3.83 -5.25
CA LEU A 119 -3.56 -4.19 -5.03
C LEU A 119 -2.68 -2.94 -4.84
N GLU A 120 -2.88 -1.90 -5.65
CA GLU A 120 -2.16 -0.63 -5.53
C GLU A 120 -2.46 0.07 -4.21
N PHE A 121 -3.72 0.10 -3.77
CA PHE A 121 -4.09 0.62 -2.45
C PHE A 121 -3.39 -0.14 -1.32
N ILE A 122 -3.44 -1.48 -1.35
CA ILE A 122 -2.76 -2.36 -0.37
C ILE A 122 -1.25 -2.10 -0.37
N PHE A 123 -0.64 -1.93 -1.55
CA PHE A 123 0.76 -1.60 -1.63
C PHE A 123 1.10 -0.28 -0.93
N TYR A 124 0.31 0.78 -1.16
CA TYR A 124 0.54 2.07 -0.49
C TYR A 124 0.27 2.01 1.01
N HIS A 125 -0.61 1.12 1.45
CA HIS A 125 -0.85 0.85 2.87
C HIS A 125 0.42 0.29 3.52
N GLU A 126 1.04 -0.72 2.91
CA GLU A 126 2.33 -1.25 3.37
C GLU A 126 3.48 -0.26 3.25
N LEU A 127 3.46 0.60 2.22
CA LEU A 127 4.39 1.72 2.14
C LEU A 127 4.23 2.66 3.33
N GLY A 128 2.99 2.91 3.79
CA GLY A 128 2.72 3.67 5.00
C GLY A 128 3.43 3.10 6.22
N HIS A 129 3.29 1.79 6.48
CA HIS A 129 4.01 1.10 7.55
C HIS A 129 5.53 1.21 7.39
N ALA A 130 6.04 0.99 6.16
CA ALA A 130 7.45 1.11 5.87
C ALA A 130 7.97 2.52 6.18
N LEU A 131 7.25 3.58 5.81
CA LEU A 131 7.66 4.96 6.06
C LEU A 131 7.64 5.32 7.55
N ILE A 132 6.64 4.82 8.30
CA ILE A 132 6.56 4.98 9.75
C ILE A 132 7.81 4.37 10.40
N ASP A 133 8.16 3.14 10.04
CA ASP A 133 9.32 2.42 10.56
C ASP A 133 10.65 3.08 10.16
N ILE A 134 10.85 3.33 8.85
CA ILE A 134 12.11 3.87 8.29
C ILE A 134 12.45 5.25 8.87
N PHE A 135 11.46 6.11 9.06
CA PHE A 135 11.66 7.49 9.51
C PHE A 135 11.30 7.71 10.97
N GLU A 136 10.98 6.65 11.71
CA GLU A 136 10.56 6.69 13.12
C GLU A 136 9.43 7.71 13.35
N ILE A 137 8.44 7.75 12.44
CA ILE A 137 7.34 8.71 12.49
C ILE A 137 6.39 8.27 13.62
N PRO A 138 6.09 9.14 14.60
CA PRO A 138 5.13 8.80 15.63
C PRO A 138 3.71 8.68 15.03
N SER A 139 3.09 7.51 15.13
CA SER A 139 1.68 7.35 14.80
C SER A 139 0.81 7.94 15.93
N THR A 140 -0.10 8.86 15.60
CA THR A 140 -1.07 9.39 16.55
C THR A 140 -2.42 8.72 16.32
N GLY A 141 -2.95 8.00 17.32
CA GLY A 141 -4.16 7.20 17.15
C GLY A 141 -3.84 5.78 16.71
N ARG A 142 -4.67 5.20 15.85
CA ARG A 142 -4.45 3.86 15.29
C ARG A 142 -3.55 3.95 14.07
N GLU A 143 -2.51 3.15 14.03
CA GLU A 143 -1.57 3.13 12.91
C GLU A 143 -2.27 2.78 11.59
N GLU A 144 -3.11 1.74 11.60
CA GLU A 144 -3.96 1.32 10.47
C GLU A 144 -4.78 2.47 9.84
N ASP A 145 -5.41 3.31 10.66
CA ASP A 145 -6.18 4.45 10.16
C ASP A 145 -5.26 5.50 9.51
N ALA A 146 -4.06 5.69 10.06
CA ALA A 146 -3.09 6.65 9.53
C ALA A 146 -2.51 6.18 8.19
N VAL A 147 -2.19 4.88 8.05
CA VAL A 147 -1.66 4.34 6.79
C VAL A 147 -2.74 4.21 5.71
N ASP A 148 -4.00 3.97 6.07
CA ASP A 148 -5.13 4.06 5.12
C ASP A 148 -5.37 5.48 4.62
N GLN A 149 -5.30 6.46 5.53
CA GLN A 149 -5.39 7.88 5.18
C GLN A 149 -4.24 8.28 4.25
N PHE A 150 -3.00 7.89 4.59
CA PHE A 150 -1.84 8.10 3.74
C PHE A 150 -2.06 7.53 2.34
N SER A 151 -2.45 6.25 2.25
CA SER A 151 -2.69 5.55 0.98
C SER A 151 -3.75 6.24 0.15
N THR A 152 -4.87 6.61 0.77
CA THR A 152 -5.95 7.33 0.11
C THR A 152 -5.45 8.65 -0.43
N LEU A 153 -4.84 9.50 0.41
CA LEU A 153 -4.36 10.82 0.03
C LEU A 153 -3.31 10.77 -1.08
N PHE A 154 -2.40 9.79 -1.05
CA PHE A 154 -1.38 9.60 -2.09
C PHE A 154 -2.01 9.26 -3.45
N LEU A 155 -3.15 8.57 -3.45
CA LEU A 155 -3.85 8.13 -4.64
C LEU A 155 -4.82 9.18 -5.23
N LEU A 156 -5.15 10.26 -4.50
CA LEU A 156 -6.16 11.24 -4.94
C LEU A 156 -5.77 12.11 -6.15
N ASP A 157 -4.50 12.08 -6.58
CA ASP A 157 -4.00 13.00 -7.61
C ASP A 157 -4.49 12.68 -9.04
N THR A 158 -5.02 11.48 -9.29
CA THR A 158 -5.47 11.06 -10.63
C THR A 158 -6.77 10.27 -10.56
N ASP A 159 -7.56 10.26 -11.64
CA ASP A 159 -8.79 9.45 -11.73
C ASP A 159 -8.51 7.94 -11.53
N VAL A 160 -7.35 7.48 -12.01
CA VAL A 160 -6.89 6.09 -11.83
C VAL A 160 -6.59 5.82 -10.36
N GLY A 161 -5.87 6.72 -9.68
CA GLY A 161 -5.58 6.57 -8.26
C GLY A 161 -6.83 6.67 -7.39
N ILE A 162 -7.77 7.56 -7.71
CA ILE A 162 -9.06 7.61 -7.01
C ILE A 162 -9.82 6.29 -7.18
N SER A 163 -9.80 5.71 -8.38
CA SER A 163 -10.38 4.38 -8.64
C SER A 163 -9.66 3.29 -7.84
N ALA A 164 -8.34 3.37 -7.67
CA ALA A 164 -7.57 2.46 -6.82
C ALA A 164 -7.97 2.57 -5.34
N ALA A 165 -8.10 3.79 -4.81
CA ALA A 165 -8.57 4.03 -3.44
C ALA A 165 -9.98 3.45 -3.21
N LEU A 166 -10.90 3.67 -4.15
CA LEU A 166 -12.26 3.09 -4.08
C LEU A 166 -12.26 1.57 -4.23
N SER A 167 -11.33 1.01 -5.01
CA SER A 167 -11.17 -0.45 -5.12
C SER A 167 -10.65 -1.05 -3.82
N GLY A 168 -9.67 -0.43 -3.16
CA GLY A 168 -9.20 -0.81 -1.83
C GLY A 168 -10.32 -0.77 -0.79
N ALA A 169 -11.10 0.32 -0.77
CA ALA A 169 -12.29 0.41 0.08
C ALA A 169 -13.28 -0.74 -0.22
N SER A 170 -13.61 -0.97 -1.49
CA SER A 170 -14.55 -2.01 -1.91
C SER A 170 -14.08 -3.41 -1.50
N PHE A 171 -12.78 -3.66 -1.51
CA PHE A 171 -12.21 -4.91 -1.00
C PHE A 171 -12.47 -5.08 0.51
N PHE A 172 -12.27 -4.04 1.33
CA PHE A 172 -12.59 -4.09 2.77
C PHE A 172 -14.06 -4.38 3.02
N TYR A 173 -14.94 -3.75 2.25
CA TYR A 173 -16.36 -4.02 2.32
C TYR A 173 -16.67 -5.48 1.97
N THR A 174 -16.18 -5.96 0.83
CA THR A 174 -16.45 -7.32 0.30
C THR A 174 -15.98 -8.41 1.27
N ILE A 175 -14.77 -8.28 1.81
CA ILE A 175 -14.20 -9.25 2.74
C ILE A 175 -14.85 -9.14 4.13
N GLY A 176 -15.22 -7.93 4.57
CA GLY A 176 -16.04 -7.71 5.77
C GLY A 176 -17.40 -8.41 5.71
N GLU A 177 -18.10 -8.30 4.58
CA GLU A 177 -19.40 -8.95 4.36
C GLU A 177 -19.27 -10.47 4.23
N ALA A 178 -18.31 -10.95 3.42
CA ALA A 178 -18.10 -12.39 3.19
C ALA A 178 -17.78 -13.19 4.45
N SER A 179 -17.29 -12.50 5.49
CA SER A 179 -16.92 -13.10 6.76
C SER A 179 -17.97 -12.92 7.86
N GLY A 180 -19.08 -12.24 7.60
CA GLY A 180 -20.04 -11.86 8.65
C GLY A 180 -19.40 -11.00 9.75
N GLY A 181 -18.32 -10.27 9.44
CA GLY A 181 -17.50 -9.52 10.40
C GLY A 181 -16.45 -10.36 11.15
N SER A 182 -16.24 -11.63 10.80
CA SER A 182 -15.27 -12.53 11.45
C SER A 182 -14.27 -13.14 10.46
N VAL A 183 -13.51 -12.31 9.73
CA VAL A 183 -12.28 -12.82 9.09
C VAL A 183 -11.28 -13.05 10.23
N GLN A 184 -11.23 -14.27 10.74
CA GLN A 184 -10.34 -14.65 11.83
C GLN A 184 -9.00 -15.22 11.33
N ASP A 185 -8.81 -15.44 10.03
CA ASP A 185 -7.70 -16.27 9.53
C ASP A 185 -6.88 -15.67 8.37
N LEU A 186 -7.03 -14.39 8.02
CA LEU A 186 -6.11 -13.75 7.07
C LEU A 186 -4.95 -13.10 7.83
N ALA A 187 -3.75 -13.69 7.74
CA ALA A 187 -2.52 -13.20 8.36
C ALA A 187 -2.12 -11.76 7.96
N PHE A 188 -2.73 -11.24 6.89
CA PHE A 188 -2.63 -9.86 6.45
C PHE A 188 -3.33 -8.85 7.38
N TRP A 189 -4.28 -9.29 8.19
CA TRP A 189 -5.30 -8.44 8.82
C TRP A 189 -5.38 -8.61 10.35
N ASP A 190 -4.25 -8.84 11.03
CA ASP A 190 -4.19 -9.23 12.46
C ASP A 190 -4.53 -8.08 13.45
N GLU A 191 -4.81 -6.85 12.96
CA GLU A 191 -5.28 -5.71 13.76
C GLU A 191 -6.76 -5.41 13.47
N HIS A 192 -7.64 -6.09 14.21
CA HIS A 192 -9.11 -6.03 14.12
C HIS A 192 -9.73 -4.62 14.24
N SER A 193 -9.74 -3.85 13.15
CA SER A 193 -10.54 -2.64 13.01
C SER A 193 -11.60 -2.84 11.94
N LEU A 194 -12.85 -3.01 12.40
CA LEU A 194 -14.10 -2.70 11.70
C LEU A 194 -13.93 -2.40 10.20
N ASN A 195 -13.90 -3.42 9.34
CA ASN A 195 -13.70 -3.25 7.89
C ASN A 195 -14.66 -2.22 7.27
N GLN A 196 -15.88 -2.13 7.80
CA GLN A 196 -16.85 -1.10 7.41
C GLN A 196 -16.39 0.32 7.80
N GLN A 197 -15.76 0.51 8.96
CA GLN A 197 -15.18 1.81 9.34
C GLN A 197 -14.05 2.22 8.39
N ARG A 198 -13.12 1.30 8.07
CA ARG A 198 -12.04 1.57 7.11
C ARG A 198 -12.60 1.94 5.72
N PHE A 199 -13.59 1.18 5.24
CA PHE A 199 -14.34 1.51 4.03
C PHE A 199 -14.89 2.95 4.07
N TYR A 200 -15.65 3.31 5.12
CA TYR A 200 -16.24 4.64 5.24
C TYR A 200 -15.18 5.73 5.38
N ASN A 201 -14.06 5.49 6.05
CA ASN A 201 -12.97 6.45 6.18
C ASN A 201 -12.39 6.79 4.79
N ILE A 202 -12.09 5.78 3.98
CA ILE A 202 -11.56 5.96 2.62
C ILE A 202 -12.59 6.68 1.73
N VAL A 203 -13.84 6.22 1.72
CA VAL A 203 -14.91 6.83 0.93
C VAL A 203 -15.13 8.30 1.33
N CYS A 204 -15.07 8.63 2.61
CA CYS A 204 -15.20 10.01 3.09
C CYS A 204 -14.04 10.90 2.62
N LEU A 205 -12.80 10.38 2.59
CA LEU A 205 -11.64 11.13 2.08
C LEU A 205 -11.76 11.37 0.58
N VAL A 206 -12.17 10.35 -0.20
CA VAL A 206 -12.45 10.50 -1.64
C VAL A 206 -13.57 11.52 -1.86
N PHE A 207 -14.68 11.43 -1.13
CA PHE A 207 -15.75 12.41 -1.19
C PHE A 207 -15.26 13.82 -0.84
N GLY A 208 -14.48 13.97 0.24
CA GLY A 208 -13.92 15.24 0.68
C GLY A 208 -12.97 15.88 -0.32
N SER A 209 -12.30 15.10 -1.16
CA SER A 209 -11.41 15.60 -2.22
C SER A 209 -12.15 16.42 -3.28
N ASN A 210 -13.37 16.03 -3.63
CA ASN A 210 -14.23 16.76 -4.56
C ASN A 210 -15.71 16.38 -4.34
N PRO A 211 -16.41 17.07 -3.40
CA PRO A 211 -17.78 16.73 -3.04
C PRO A 211 -18.77 16.81 -4.22
N ASN A 212 -18.53 17.70 -5.19
CA ASN A 212 -19.40 17.85 -6.36
C ASN A 212 -19.29 16.65 -7.31
N GLN A 213 -18.08 16.15 -7.51
CA GLN A 213 -17.83 14.99 -8.38
C GLN A 213 -18.29 13.69 -7.73
N TYR A 214 -18.09 13.56 -6.41
CA TYR A 214 -18.26 12.30 -5.68
C TYR A 214 -19.52 12.25 -4.80
N GLN A 215 -20.47 13.16 -4.97
CA GLN A 215 -21.73 13.20 -4.20
C GLN A 215 -22.46 11.85 -4.13
N ASN A 216 -22.40 11.04 -5.19
CA ASN A 216 -23.10 9.76 -5.26
C ASN A 216 -22.50 8.68 -4.35
N LEU A 217 -21.27 8.87 -3.86
CA LEU A 217 -20.64 7.94 -2.92
C LEU A 217 -21.30 7.98 -1.54
N VAL A 218 -21.88 9.12 -1.14
CA VAL A 218 -22.42 9.36 0.21
C VAL A 218 -23.93 9.65 0.22
N MET A 219 -24.55 9.90 -0.92
CA MET A 219 -25.98 10.23 -1.02
C MET A 219 -26.91 9.03 -1.25
N GLN A 220 -26.45 7.78 -1.12
CA GLN A 220 -27.35 6.63 -1.14
C GLN A 220 -28.08 6.47 0.20
N ASN A 221 -29.07 7.36 0.45
CA ASN A 221 -30.23 7.20 1.35
C ASN A 221 -31.00 8.54 1.42
N SER A 222 -31.72 8.91 0.36
CA SER A 222 -32.76 9.95 0.40
C SER A 222 -33.98 9.50 -0.39
#